data_AF-A0A7J3GCP4-F1
#
_entry.id   AF-A0A7J3GCP4-F1
#
_cell.length_a   1.000
_cell.length_b   1.000
_cell.length_c   1.000
_cell.angle_alpha   90.00
_cell.angle_beta   90.00
_cell.angle_gamma   90.00
#
_symmetry.space_group_name_H-M   'P 1'
#
loop_
_entity.id
_entity.type
_entity.pdbx_description
1 polymer ?
#
loop_
_entity_poly.entity_id
_entity_poly.type
_entity_poly.pdbx_seq_one_letter_code
_entity_poly.pdbx_strand_id
1 'polypeptide(L)'
;MKILRRKILKKVKQSNLWIEHIINDERVAGDFNVPVMDVDIYFRGGSPCIFCRGSRMLCGKTRCSAVIRLYSLLKVKSLVNSERVFGSSPPGVFVGRIGYPYVYAGPLIPPVIGDTSLFDMPEEWIGKSMDEIVGFRTGLIRGKFRVNVKKPFNNEQFLSRTIEIALSREPVDTEALFRKKPSGRFIFDDEVQPMGPSAPLSKIEIDNAKIDHRIEKAYGDTDLKAEEAILDLYFSGVPVSRIQRAFSVGAFGVKGQRKMVPTRW
;
A
#
# COMPACT_ATOMS: atom_id res chain seq x y z
N MET A 1 43.16 -22.98 38.06
CA MET A 1 41.94 -22.16 38.05
C MET A 1 42.27 -20.77 37.50
N LYS A 2 41.89 -20.46 36.25
CA LYS A 2 42.05 -19.12 35.64
C LYS A 2 40.73 -18.35 35.80
N ILE A 3 40.72 -17.28 36.58
CA ILE A 3 39.55 -16.40 36.75
C ILE A 3 39.53 -15.40 35.59
N LEU A 4 38.48 -15.50 34.75
CA LEU A 4 38.22 -14.58 33.64
C LEU A 4 37.88 -13.17 34.16
N ARG A 5 38.66 -12.16 33.73
CA ARG A 5 38.26 -10.75 33.81
C ARG A 5 37.13 -10.47 32.82
N ARG A 6 35.90 -10.29 33.29
CA ARG A 6 34.80 -9.70 32.48
C ARG A 6 35.00 -8.17 32.40
N LYS A 7 35.21 -7.64 31.20
CA LYS A 7 35.13 -6.19 30.93
C LYS A 7 33.67 -5.76 31.03
N ILE A 8 33.35 -4.89 31.99
CA ILE A 8 32.05 -4.23 32.09
C ILE A 8 32.06 -3.07 31.09
N LEU A 9 31.35 -3.21 29.98
CA LEU A 9 31.09 -2.09 29.06
C LEU A 9 29.97 -1.23 29.66
N LYS A 10 30.35 -0.05 30.16
CA LYS A 10 29.41 0.96 30.68
C LYS A 10 28.67 1.57 29.48
N LYS A 11 27.39 1.24 29.30
CA LYS A 11 26.50 1.93 28.34
C LYS A 11 26.32 3.37 28.84
N VAL A 12 26.90 4.33 28.13
CA VAL A 12 26.65 5.77 28.38
C VAL A 12 25.27 6.10 27.80
N LYS A 13 24.26 6.26 28.67
CA LYS A 13 23.02 6.97 28.32
C LYS A 13 23.37 8.46 28.33
N GLN A 14 23.43 9.08 27.16
CA GLN A 14 23.56 10.53 27.05
C GLN A 14 22.22 11.15 27.46
N SER A 15 22.13 11.65 28.70
CA SER A 15 20.96 12.38 29.20
C SER A 15 21.02 13.81 28.70
N ASN A 16 20.12 14.17 27.79
CA ASN A 16 19.96 15.55 27.33
C ASN A 16 19.21 16.35 28.41
N LEU A 17 19.96 16.91 29.36
CA LEU A 17 19.49 17.63 30.57
C LEU A 17 18.63 18.89 30.31
N TRP A 18 18.49 19.34 29.07
CA TRP A 18 17.88 20.64 28.74
C TRP A 18 16.38 20.56 28.41
N ILE A 19 15.76 19.37 28.47
CA ILE A 19 14.32 19.17 28.16
C ILE A 19 13.54 18.66 29.38
N GLU A 20 14.21 18.24 30.46
CA GLU A 20 13.58 17.64 31.64
C GLU A 20 12.51 18.53 32.30
N HIS A 21 12.67 19.86 32.21
CA HIS A 21 11.76 20.83 32.82
C HIS A 21 10.51 21.14 31.97
N ILE A 22 10.44 20.65 30.73
CA ILE A 22 9.32 20.92 29.81
C ILE A 22 8.26 19.81 29.89
N ILE A 23 8.61 18.62 30.38
CA ILE A 23 7.73 17.45 30.34
C ILE A 23 7.68 16.80 31.74
N ASN A 24 6.96 17.43 32.66
CA ASN A 24 6.74 16.91 34.02
C ASN A 24 5.53 15.98 34.15
N ASP A 25 4.74 15.81 33.10
CA ASP A 25 3.61 14.87 33.10
C ASP A 25 4.06 13.56 32.47
N GLU A 26 4.11 12.51 33.28
CA GLU A 26 4.54 11.16 32.90
C GLU A 26 3.69 10.58 31.75
N ARG A 27 2.42 11.05 31.63
CA ARG A 27 1.54 10.73 30.50
C ARG A 27 1.97 11.43 29.20
N VAL A 28 2.42 12.68 29.28
CA VAL A 28 2.91 13.46 28.13
C VAL A 28 4.30 12.99 27.70
N ALA A 29 5.15 12.57 28.64
CA ALA A 29 6.45 11.96 28.34
C ALA A 29 6.32 10.59 27.66
N GLY A 30 5.28 9.83 27.99
CA GLY A 30 4.95 8.55 27.34
C GLY A 30 4.65 8.70 25.84
N ASP A 31 3.98 9.78 25.44
CA ASP A 31 3.61 10.04 24.04
C ASP A 31 4.81 10.36 23.12
N PHE A 32 5.93 10.84 23.68
CA PHE A 32 7.17 11.05 22.92
C PHE A 32 8.05 9.81 22.85
N ASN A 33 7.85 8.84 23.75
CA ASN A 33 8.41 7.50 23.63
C ASN A 33 7.53 6.65 22.72
N VAL A 34 7.41 7.06 21.44
CA VAL A 34 7.14 6.06 20.40
C VAL A 34 8.29 5.08 20.53
N PRO A 35 8.06 3.79 20.92
CA PRO A 35 9.15 2.82 20.97
C PRO A 35 9.85 2.93 19.64
N VAL A 36 11.18 3.08 19.64
CA VAL A 36 11.96 3.32 18.43
C VAL A 36 11.66 2.18 17.45
N MET A 37 10.65 2.40 16.63
CA MET A 37 10.14 1.44 15.68
C MET A 37 11.10 1.57 14.52
N ASP A 38 11.69 0.45 14.07
CA ASP A 38 12.58 0.40 12.89
C ASP A 38 11.84 0.88 11.63
N VAL A 39 11.69 2.19 11.47
CA VAL A 39 11.17 2.85 10.30
C VAL A 39 12.31 3.73 9.83
N ASP A 40 13.03 3.23 8.83
CA ASP A 40 14.06 4.02 8.17
C ASP A 40 13.37 5.23 7.49
N ILE A 41 13.69 6.42 7.99
CA ILE A 41 13.22 7.70 7.44
C ILE A 41 14.25 8.19 6.43
N TYR A 42 13.80 8.38 5.20
CA TYR A 42 14.60 8.93 4.11
C TYR A 42 14.04 10.28 3.66
N PHE A 43 14.90 11.16 3.19
CA PHE A 43 14.50 12.43 2.57
C PHE A 43 14.85 12.39 1.09
N ARG A 44 14.02 13.03 0.27
CA ARG A 44 14.37 13.29 -1.14
C ARG A 44 15.39 14.41 -1.20
N GLY A 45 16.46 14.23 -1.98
CA GLY A 45 17.47 15.27 -2.19
C GLY A 45 16.83 16.54 -2.76
N GLY A 46 17.10 17.68 -2.12
CA GLY A 46 16.55 18.99 -2.52
C GLY A 46 15.13 19.28 -2.03
N SER A 47 14.48 18.38 -1.28
CA SER A 47 13.14 18.68 -0.77
C SER A 47 13.20 19.71 0.37
N PRO A 48 12.30 20.72 0.38
CA PRO A 48 12.22 21.67 1.49
C PRO A 48 11.82 20.97 2.80
N CYS A 49 11.27 19.76 2.71
CA CYS A 49 10.90 18.91 3.84
C CYS A 49 12.08 18.60 4.78
N ILE A 50 13.32 18.55 4.28
CA ILE A 50 14.51 18.30 5.11
C ILE A 50 14.75 19.41 6.15
N PHE A 51 14.46 20.66 5.75
CA PHE A 51 14.57 21.84 6.61
C PHE A 51 13.29 22.10 7.37
N CYS A 52 12.14 21.84 6.75
CA CYS A 52 10.82 22.05 7.32
C CYS A 52 10.54 21.09 8.48
N ARG A 53 10.93 19.81 8.34
CA ARG A 53 10.66 18.71 9.29
C ARG A 53 9.19 18.63 9.77
N GLY A 54 8.27 19.17 8.97
CA GLY A 54 6.84 19.22 9.27
C GLY A 54 6.38 20.36 10.18
N SER A 55 7.26 21.23 10.68
CA SER A 55 6.88 22.31 11.61
C SER A 55 6.69 23.68 10.93
N ARG A 56 7.43 23.95 9.85
CA ARG A 56 7.48 25.29 9.21
C ARG A 56 6.56 25.46 8.01
N MET A 57 5.89 24.41 7.56
CA MET A 57 5.03 24.37 6.36
C MET A 57 5.65 25.04 5.12
N LEU A 58 6.96 24.81 4.88
CA LEU A 58 7.68 25.40 3.73
C LEU A 58 7.10 24.99 2.36
N CYS A 59 6.23 23.98 2.30
CA CYS A 59 5.49 23.59 1.10
C CYS A 59 4.17 24.35 0.90
N GLY A 60 3.83 25.29 1.79
CA GLY A 60 2.60 26.11 1.71
C GLY A 60 1.30 25.38 2.05
N LYS A 61 1.36 24.09 2.41
CA LYS A 61 0.19 23.28 2.81
C LYS A 61 -0.24 23.64 4.24
N THR A 62 -1.55 23.62 4.49
CA THR A 62 -2.13 23.87 5.83
C THR A 62 -1.76 22.79 6.85
N ARG A 63 -1.50 21.56 6.40
CA ARG A 63 -0.99 20.43 7.19
C ARG A 63 0.15 19.73 6.46
N CYS A 64 1.09 19.17 7.22
CA CYS A 64 2.22 18.44 6.66
C CYS A 64 1.79 17.02 6.25
N SER A 65 1.66 16.77 4.94
CA SER A 65 1.30 15.45 4.39
C SER A 65 2.30 14.35 4.75
N ALA A 66 3.59 14.67 4.87
CA ALA A 66 4.61 13.72 5.30
C ALA A 66 4.36 13.25 6.75
N VAL A 67 4.06 14.16 7.67
CA VAL A 67 3.77 13.82 9.07
C VAL A 67 2.50 12.98 9.18
N ILE A 68 1.42 13.35 8.47
CA ILE A 68 0.17 12.57 8.43
C ILE A 68 0.45 11.14 7.93
N ARG A 69 1.22 11.01 6.84
CA ARG A 69 1.62 9.70 6.30
C ARG A 69 2.45 8.88 7.29
N LEU A 70 3.35 9.52 8.04
CA LEU A 70 4.16 8.84 9.05
C LEU A 70 3.28 8.26 10.16
N TYR A 71 2.40 9.08 10.75
CA TYR A 71 1.47 8.61 11.79
C TYR A 71 0.58 7.48 11.27
N SER A 72 0.08 7.61 10.05
CA SER A 72 -0.76 6.58 9.45
C SER A 72 0.00 5.28 9.22
N LEU A 73 1.26 5.34 8.76
CA LEU A 73 2.11 4.15 8.62
C LEU A 73 2.41 3.47 9.96
N LEU A 74 2.64 4.25 11.03
CA LEU A 74 2.89 3.72 12.38
C LEU A 74 1.66 2.96 12.91
N LYS A 75 0.45 3.51 12.72
CA LYS A 75 -0.82 2.84 13.07
C LYS A 75 -0.98 1.50 12.33
N VAL A 76 -0.67 1.45 11.04
CA VAL A 76 -0.76 0.20 10.28
C VAL A 76 0.31 -0.80 10.71
N LYS A 77 1.53 -0.34 11.00
CA LYS A 77 2.63 -1.19 11.45
C LYS A 77 2.32 -1.87 12.80
N SER A 78 1.57 -1.22 13.70
CA SER A 78 1.14 -1.85 14.95
C SER A 78 0.07 -2.93 14.76
N LEU A 79 -0.70 -2.89 13.66
CA LEU A 79 -1.69 -3.93 13.31
C LEU A 79 -1.04 -5.11 12.59
N VAL A 80 0.01 -4.86 11.81
CA VAL A 80 0.72 -5.89 11.03
C VAL A 80 1.88 -6.43 11.84
N ASN A 81 1.62 -7.41 12.71
CA ASN A 81 2.65 -7.98 13.59
C ASN A 81 3.21 -9.33 13.17
N SER A 82 2.64 -9.97 12.15
CA SER A 82 3.05 -11.29 11.67
C SER A 82 3.29 -11.29 10.15
N GLU A 83 3.70 -12.45 9.64
CA GLU A 83 3.83 -12.71 8.20
C GLU A 83 2.49 -13.08 7.55
N ARG A 84 1.41 -13.15 8.34
CA ARG A 84 0.07 -13.47 7.87
C ARG A 84 -0.81 -12.25 8.02
N VAL A 85 -1.53 -11.90 6.95
CA VAL A 85 -2.52 -10.83 6.97
C VAL A 85 -3.83 -11.41 6.50
N PHE A 86 -4.89 -11.11 7.23
CA PHE A 86 -6.25 -11.41 6.86
C PHE A 86 -7.05 -10.11 6.87
N GLY A 87 -7.87 -9.92 5.84
CA GLY A 87 -8.79 -8.80 5.77
C GLY A 87 -9.56 -8.76 4.46
N SER A 88 -10.56 -7.89 4.43
CA SER A 88 -11.39 -7.66 3.25
C SER A 88 -10.62 -6.74 2.32
N SER A 89 -9.89 -7.33 1.36
CA SER A 89 -9.24 -6.58 0.30
C SER A 89 -10.32 -5.74 -0.36
N PRO A 90 -10.20 -4.40 -0.47
CA PRO A 90 -10.97 -3.73 -1.50
C PRO A 90 -10.62 -4.44 -2.80
N PRO A 91 -11.41 -4.28 -3.85
CA PRO A 91 -11.04 -4.89 -5.11
C PRO A 91 -9.74 -4.30 -5.72
N GLY A 92 -8.96 -3.50 -4.97
CA GLY A 92 -7.70 -2.88 -5.32
C GLY A 92 -6.49 -3.81 -5.49
N VAL A 93 -5.66 -3.46 -6.46
CA VAL A 93 -4.41 -4.12 -6.82
C VAL A 93 -3.37 -3.07 -7.20
N PHE A 94 -2.10 -3.45 -7.23
CA PHE A 94 -1.04 -2.58 -7.74
C PHE A 94 -0.20 -3.28 -8.80
N VAL A 95 0.31 -2.48 -9.72
CA VAL A 95 1.30 -2.89 -10.72
C VAL A 95 2.46 -1.90 -10.70
N GLY A 96 3.64 -2.39 -10.35
CA GLY A 96 4.85 -1.58 -10.25
C GLY A 96 5.43 -1.20 -11.61
N ARG A 97 6.34 -0.22 -11.61
CA ARG A 97 7.12 0.21 -12.80
C ARG A 97 8.59 -0.17 -12.77
N ILE A 98 9.12 -0.47 -11.58
CA ILE A 98 10.55 -0.71 -11.38
C ILE A 98 10.87 -2.12 -11.88
N GLY A 99 11.91 -2.25 -12.71
CA GLY A 99 12.37 -3.53 -13.25
C GLY A 99 11.73 -3.95 -14.58
N TYR A 100 11.03 -3.04 -15.27
CA TYR A 100 10.37 -3.33 -16.54
C TYR A 100 11.27 -4.10 -17.53
N PRO A 101 10.79 -5.19 -18.18
CA PRO A 101 9.40 -5.66 -18.18
C PRO A 101 9.01 -6.56 -17.00
N TYR A 102 9.94 -6.88 -16.09
CA TYR A 102 9.70 -7.72 -14.91
C TYR A 102 9.43 -6.87 -13.67
N VAL A 103 8.16 -6.61 -13.40
CA VAL A 103 7.74 -5.73 -12.31
C VAL A 103 7.16 -6.53 -11.16
N TYR A 104 6.96 -5.87 -10.02
CA TYR A 104 6.15 -6.40 -8.93
C TYR A 104 4.69 -6.03 -9.12
N ALA A 105 3.79 -6.98 -8.88
CA ALA A 105 2.36 -6.76 -8.83
C ALA A 105 1.74 -7.54 -7.66
N GLY A 106 0.48 -7.24 -7.36
CA GLY A 106 -0.37 -8.06 -6.52
C GLY A 106 -1.47 -7.30 -5.80
N PRO A 107 -2.17 -7.96 -4.87
CA PRO A 107 -3.34 -7.41 -4.20
C PRO A 107 -2.97 -6.34 -3.16
N LEU A 108 -3.96 -5.53 -2.82
CA LEU A 108 -3.93 -4.53 -1.75
C LEU A 108 -4.81 -4.98 -0.59
N ILE A 109 -4.21 -5.54 0.46
CA ILE A 109 -4.96 -6.18 1.55
C ILE A 109 -4.86 -5.31 2.80
N PRO A 110 -5.97 -4.78 3.34
CA PRO A 110 -5.94 -4.08 4.61
C PRO A 110 -6.02 -5.07 5.78
N PRO A 111 -5.47 -4.76 6.97
CA PRO A 111 -5.57 -5.62 8.15
C PRO A 111 -6.91 -5.41 8.89
N VAL A 112 -8.03 -5.33 8.16
CA VAL A 112 -9.39 -5.13 8.69
C VAL A 112 -10.39 -5.94 7.87
N ILE A 113 -11.48 -6.37 8.50
CA ILE A 113 -12.58 -7.09 7.86
C ILE A 113 -13.79 -6.15 7.79
N GLY A 114 -14.57 -6.23 6.70
CA GLY A 114 -15.79 -5.47 6.51
C GLY A 114 -15.80 -4.70 5.19
N ASP A 115 -16.62 -3.66 5.10
CA ASP A 115 -16.69 -2.84 3.90
C ASP A 115 -15.48 -1.92 3.78
N THR A 116 -14.54 -2.31 2.92
CA THR A 116 -13.34 -1.55 2.58
C THR A 116 -13.43 -0.88 1.20
N SER A 117 -14.62 -0.83 0.59
CA SER A 117 -14.82 -0.29 -0.77
C SER A 117 -14.23 1.11 -0.93
N LEU A 118 -14.40 1.94 0.10
CA LEU A 118 -13.86 3.30 0.15
C LEU A 118 -12.32 3.36 0.06
N PHE A 119 -11.57 2.29 0.33
CA PHE A 119 -10.10 2.37 0.36
C PHE A 119 -9.48 2.46 -1.06
N ASP A 120 -10.25 2.09 -2.08
CA ASP A 120 -9.83 2.07 -3.48
C ASP A 120 -10.93 2.60 -4.42
N MET A 121 -11.75 3.55 -3.94
CA MET A 121 -12.79 4.24 -4.70
C MET A 121 -12.57 5.77 -4.66
N PRO A 122 -11.61 6.32 -5.45
CA PRO A 122 -11.32 7.76 -5.47
C PRO A 122 -12.53 8.64 -5.77
N GLU A 123 -13.49 8.15 -6.55
CA GLU A 123 -14.74 8.85 -6.85
C GLU A 123 -15.56 9.20 -5.60
N GLU A 124 -15.43 8.40 -4.52
CA GLU A 124 -16.13 8.60 -3.25
C GLU A 124 -15.29 9.35 -2.20
N TRP A 125 -14.07 9.80 -2.54
CA TRP A 125 -13.21 10.54 -1.60
C TRP A 125 -13.53 12.03 -1.52
N ILE A 126 -14.37 12.55 -2.41
CA ILE A 126 -14.77 13.95 -2.37
C ILE A 126 -15.49 14.22 -1.04
N GLY A 127 -15.01 15.23 -0.30
CA GLY A 127 -15.52 15.57 1.03
C GLY A 127 -14.88 14.80 2.19
N LYS A 128 -13.99 13.83 1.91
CA LYS A 128 -13.16 13.17 2.94
C LYS A 128 -11.97 14.04 3.33
N SER A 129 -11.54 13.92 4.58
CA SER A 129 -10.35 14.59 5.09
C SER A 129 -9.07 13.99 4.51
N MET A 130 -7.99 14.78 4.47
CA MET A 130 -6.68 14.29 4.04
C MET A 130 -6.20 13.12 4.91
N ASP A 131 -6.48 13.16 6.21
CA ASP A 131 -6.13 12.10 7.15
C ASP A 131 -6.82 10.77 6.81
N GLU A 132 -8.11 10.81 6.43
CA GLU A 132 -8.85 9.64 5.96
C GLU A 132 -8.27 9.09 4.65
N ILE A 133 -8.06 9.94 3.65
CA ILE A 133 -7.54 9.53 2.33
C ILE A 133 -6.13 8.93 2.48
N VAL A 134 -5.27 9.54 3.30
CA VAL A 134 -3.95 8.98 3.61
C VAL A 134 -4.11 7.62 4.31
N GLY A 135 -5.01 7.52 5.29
CA GLY A 135 -5.35 6.27 5.98
C GLY A 135 -5.79 5.14 5.05
N PHE A 136 -6.66 5.44 4.09
CA PHE A 136 -7.12 4.48 3.09
C PHE A 136 -5.95 3.86 2.33
N ARG A 137 -4.98 4.68 1.90
CA ARG A 137 -3.86 4.21 1.05
C ARG A 137 -2.69 3.61 1.81
N THR A 138 -2.37 4.13 2.99
CA THR A 138 -1.33 3.54 3.87
C THR A 138 -1.82 2.26 4.55
N GLY A 139 -3.14 2.11 4.75
CA GLY A 139 -3.76 0.90 5.29
C GLY A 139 -3.61 -0.33 4.40
N LEU A 140 -3.37 -0.13 3.10
CA LEU A 140 -3.30 -1.21 2.13
C LEU A 140 -1.92 -1.85 2.04
N ILE A 141 -1.84 -3.10 2.49
CA ILE A 141 -0.63 -3.91 2.50
C ILE A 141 -0.45 -4.52 1.12
N ARG A 142 0.69 -4.23 0.49
CA ARG A 142 1.01 -4.72 -0.86
C ARG A 142 1.62 -6.11 -0.81
N GLY A 143 0.89 -7.09 -1.32
CA GLY A 143 1.45 -8.41 -1.59
C GLY A 143 2.21 -8.46 -2.91
N LYS A 144 3.51 -8.72 -2.86
CA LYS A 144 4.40 -8.63 -4.03
C LYS A 144 4.69 -10.01 -4.62
N PHE A 145 4.41 -10.20 -5.90
CA PHE A 145 5.03 -11.24 -6.71
C PHE A 145 5.61 -10.64 -7.99
N ARG A 146 6.58 -11.32 -8.59
CA ARG A 146 7.24 -10.86 -9.82
C ARG A 146 6.50 -11.38 -11.04
N VAL A 147 6.24 -10.50 -12.00
CA VAL A 147 5.50 -10.83 -13.23
C VAL A 147 6.11 -10.12 -14.44
N ASN A 148 6.08 -10.77 -15.61
CA ASN A 148 6.42 -10.14 -16.87
C ASN A 148 5.17 -9.45 -17.43
N VAL A 149 5.17 -8.13 -17.51
CA VAL A 149 4.02 -7.34 -17.98
C VAL A 149 3.58 -7.68 -19.40
N LYS A 150 4.48 -8.19 -20.25
CA LYS A 150 4.19 -8.57 -21.64
C LYS A 150 3.61 -9.97 -21.77
N LYS A 151 3.78 -10.81 -20.75
CA LYS A 151 3.31 -12.20 -20.70
C LYS A 151 2.80 -12.49 -19.27
N PRO A 152 1.78 -11.75 -18.79
CA PRO A 152 1.41 -11.80 -17.39
C PRO A 152 0.86 -13.18 -17.01
N PHE A 153 0.07 -13.79 -17.89
CA PHE A 153 -0.63 -15.07 -17.67
C PHE A 153 0.27 -16.31 -17.52
N ASN A 154 1.60 -16.18 -17.61
CA ASN A 154 2.52 -17.29 -17.35
C ASN A 154 2.68 -17.62 -15.86
N ASN A 155 2.34 -16.71 -14.94
CA ASN A 155 2.43 -16.91 -13.49
C ASN A 155 1.04 -17.08 -12.89
N GLU A 156 0.42 -18.25 -13.13
CA GLU A 156 -1.00 -18.45 -12.85
C GLU A 156 -1.34 -18.39 -11.36
N GLN A 157 -0.46 -18.85 -10.46
CA GLN A 157 -0.80 -19.03 -9.05
C GLN A 157 -1.22 -17.72 -8.37
N PHE A 158 -0.37 -16.68 -8.39
CA PHE A 158 -0.68 -15.42 -7.73
C PHE A 158 -1.49 -14.47 -8.62
N LEU A 159 -1.28 -14.54 -9.93
CA LEU A 159 -1.94 -13.62 -10.85
C LEU A 159 -3.43 -13.88 -10.95
N SER A 160 -3.88 -15.14 -11.03
CA SER A 160 -5.31 -15.48 -11.14
C SER A 160 -6.13 -14.87 -9.99
N ARG A 161 -5.68 -15.05 -8.74
CA ARG A 161 -6.35 -14.49 -7.55
C ARG A 161 -6.30 -12.96 -7.54
N THR A 162 -5.19 -12.37 -8.03
CA THR A 162 -5.08 -10.91 -8.16
C THR A 162 -6.03 -10.35 -9.20
N ILE A 163 -6.22 -11.04 -10.33
CA ILE A 163 -7.19 -10.66 -11.36
C ILE A 163 -8.60 -10.78 -10.78
N GLU A 164 -8.91 -11.88 -10.10
CA GLU A 164 -10.22 -12.09 -9.48
C GLU A 164 -10.59 -10.97 -8.49
N ILE A 165 -9.66 -10.55 -7.62
CA ILE A 165 -9.83 -9.37 -6.78
C ILE A 165 -10.05 -8.10 -7.62
N ALA A 166 -9.24 -7.89 -8.66
CA ALA A 166 -9.30 -6.68 -9.50
C ALA A 166 -10.65 -6.50 -10.21
N LEU A 167 -11.24 -7.61 -10.67
CA LEU A 167 -12.53 -7.64 -11.37
C LEU A 167 -13.73 -7.63 -10.42
N SER A 168 -13.51 -7.85 -9.12
CA SER A 168 -14.59 -7.85 -8.12
C SER A 168 -15.25 -6.47 -8.00
N ARG A 169 -16.57 -6.49 -7.78
CA ARG A 169 -17.40 -5.31 -7.51
C ARG A 169 -17.42 -4.95 -6.03
N GLU A 170 -17.19 -5.92 -5.15
CA GLU A 170 -17.27 -5.83 -3.69
C GLU A 170 -15.91 -6.17 -3.06
N PRO A 171 -15.64 -5.74 -1.81
CA PRO A 171 -14.50 -6.22 -1.05
C PRO A 171 -14.46 -7.75 -0.98
N VAL A 172 -13.26 -8.32 -1.09
CA VAL A 172 -13.04 -9.77 -1.10
C VAL A 172 -12.20 -10.15 0.10
N ASP A 173 -12.73 -11.04 0.94
CA ASP A 173 -11.98 -11.58 2.07
C ASP A 173 -10.77 -12.35 1.56
N THR A 174 -9.60 -11.89 2.00
CA THR A 174 -8.31 -12.34 1.48
C THR A 174 -7.38 -12.69 2.63
N GLU A 175 -6.83 -13.90 2.59
CA GLU A 175 -5.74 -14.33 3.45
C GLU A 175 -4.43 -14.36 2.64
N ALA A 176 -3.41 -13.66 3.12
CA ALA A 176 -2.08 -13.67 2.52
C ALA A 176 -1.03 -14.10 3.53
N LEU A 177 -0.18 -15.03 3.11
CA LEU A 177 1.04 -15.40 3.80
C LEU A 177 2.23 -14.79 3.04
N PHE A 178 3.08 -14.07 3.75
CA PHE A 178 4.27 -13.42 3.22
C PHE A 178 5.53 -14.21 3.57
N ARG A 179 6.60 -14.03 2.78
CA ARG A 179 7.92 -14.62 3.07
C ARG A 179 8.67 -13.93 4.21
N LYS A 180 8.18 -12.77 4.61
CA LYS A 180 8.70 -11.94 5.71
C LYS A 180 7.61 -10.98 6.14
N LYS A 181 7.71 -10.47 7.37
CA LYS A 181 6.81 -9.43 7.88
C LYS A 181 6.71 -8.25 6.90
N PRO A 182 5.50 -7.83 6.49
CA PRO A 182 5.33 -6.63 5.68
C PRO A 182 5.96 -5.41 6.33
N SER A 183 6.78 -4.71 5.57
CA SER A 183 7.46 -3.50 6.02
C SER A 183 7.47 -2.44 4.94
N GLY A 184 7.64 -1.19 5.36
CA GLY A 184 7.70 -0.02 4.49
C GLY A 184 8.92 0.82 4.83
N ARG A 185 9.51 1.44 3.80
CA ARG A 185 10.44 2.56 3.99
C ARG A 185 9.63 3.84 3.96
N PHE A 186 9.92 4.76 4.86
CA PHE A 186 9.20 6.02 4.91
C PHE A 186 10.04 7.12 4.26
N ILE A 187 9.51 7.74 3.21
CA ILE A 187 10.13 8.92 2.59
C ILE A 187 9.40 10.16 3.10
N PHE A 188 10.13 11.00 3.85
CA PHE A 188 9.67 12.28 4.37
C PHE A 188 9.72 13.34 3.28
N ASP A 189 8.66 13.37 2.49
CA ASP A 189 8.49 14.21 1.30
C ASP A 189 6.99 14.43 1.09
N ASP A 190 6.61 15.63 0.63
CA ASP A 190 5.22 16.04 0.52
C ASP A 190 4.56 15.72 -0.83
N GLU A 191 5.35 15.29 -1.83
CA GLU A 191 4.91 14.85 -3.17
C GLU A 191 4.79 13.32 -3.27
N VAL A 192 5.40 12.58 -2.33
CA VAL A 192 5.34 11.12 -2.35
C VAL A 192 3.93 10.62 -1.99
N GLN A 193 3.43 9.67 -2.78
CA GLN A 193 2.12 9.07 -2.56
C GLN A 193 2.08 8.26 -1.25
N PRO A 194 0.95 8.29 -0.51
CA PRO A 194 0.74 7.42 0.63
C PRO A 194 0.71 5.96 0.15
N MET A 195 1.63 5.15 0.68
CA MET A 195 1.75 3.74 0.35
C MET A 195 1.91 2.94 1.64
N GLY A 196 1.10 1.87 1.80
CA GLY A 196 1.23 0.97 2.93
C GLY A 196 2.50 0.12 2.92
N PRO A 197 2.69 -0.76 3.93
CA PRO A 197 3.80 -1.70 3.95
C PRO A 197 3.67 -2.76 2.85
N SER A 198 4.72 -3.53 2.64
CA SER A 198 4.74 -4.54 1.58
C SER A 198 5.67 -5.70 1.90
N ALA A 199 5.36 -6.89 1.39
CA ALA A 199 6.27 -8.03 1.43
C ALA A 199 6.04 -8.98 0.24
N PRO A 200 7.03 -9.81 -0.12
CA PRO A 200 6.86 -10.87 -1.10
C PRO A 200 5.84 -11.90 -0.62
N LEU A 201 4.90 -12.28 -1.49
CA LEU A 201 3.92 -13.34 -1.21
C LEU A 201 4.59 -14.73 -1.17
N SER A 202 4.05 -15.55 -0.28
CA SER A 202 4.28 -16.99 -0.17
C SER A 202 3.02 -17.75 -0.57
N LYS A 203 1.86 -17.33 -0.06
CA LYS A 203 0.54 -17.90 -0.37
C LYS A 203 -0.51 -16.78 -0.40
N ILE A 204 -1.55 -16.96 -1.21
CA ILE A 204 -2.76 -16.13 -1.20
C ILE A 204 -3.98 -17.03 -1.37
N GLU A 205 -4.99 -16.79 -0.54
CA GLU A 205 -6.31 -17.42 -0.61
C GLU A 205 -7.36 -16.31 -0.54
N ILE A 206 -8.40 -16.44 -1.35
CA ILE A 206 -9.50 -15.48 -1.42
C ILE A 206 -10.80 -16.26 -1.30
N ASP A 207 -11.79 -15.63 -0.67
CA ASP A 207 -13.17 -16.09 -0.75
C ASP A 207 -13.78 -15.72 -2.12
N ASN A 208 -15.00 -16.17 -2.38
CA ASN A 208 -15.70 -15.97 -3.64
C ASN A 208 -15.86 -14.49 -3.99
N ALA A 209 -15.20 -14.06 -5.06
CA ALA A 209 -15.31 -12.70 -5.56
C ALA A 209 -16.61 -12.52 -6.36
N LYS A 210 -17.35 -11.44 -6.08
CA LYS A 210 -18.51 -11.06 -6.88
C LYS A 210 -18.10 -10.13 -8.01
N ILE A 211 -17.90 -10.69 -9.19
CA ILE A 211 -17.47 -9.94 -10.37
C ILE A 211 -18.63 -9.08 -10.93
N ASP A 212 -18.32 -7.92 -11.49
CA ASP A 212 -19.28 -7.13 -12.27
C ASP A 212 -19.48 -7.80 -13.63
N HIS A 213 -20.70 -8.23 -13.95
CA HIS A 213 -21.03 -8.94 -15.20
C HIS A 213 -20.58 -8.21 -16.47
N ARG A 214 -20.55 -6.86 -16.46
CA ARG A 214 -20.09 -6.05 -17.60
C ARG A 214 -18.59 -6.22 -17.80
N ILE A 215 -17.84 -6.17 -16.69
CA ILE A 215 -16.39 -6.38 -16.67
C ILE A 215 -16.05 -7.84 -17.02
N GLU A 216 -16.81 -8.79 -16.49
CA GLU A 216 -16.65 -10.22 -16.79
C GLU A 216 -16.82 -10.50 -18.28
N LYS A 217 -17.88 -9.93 -18.89
CA LYS A 217 -18.11 -10.02 -20.34
C LYS A 217 -16.94 -9.46 -21.14
N ALA A 218 -16.46 -8.26 -20.80
CA ALA A 218 -15.32 -7.65 -21.48
C ALA A 218 -14.00 -8.41 -21.25
N TYR A 219 -13.83 -9.04 -20.08
CA TYR A 219 -12.67 -9.88 -19.78
C TYR A 219 -12.69 -11.20 -20.56
N GLY A 220 -13.86 -11.81 -20.70
CA GLY A 220 -14.07 -13.06 -21.42
C GLY A 220 -13.94 -12.93 -22.94
N ASP A 221 -14.21 -11.74 -23.49
CA ASP A 221 -14.05 -11.47 -24.92
C ASP A 221 -12.57 -11.30 -25.29
N THR A 222 -12.02 -12.31 -25.97
CA THR A 222 -10.61 -12.37 -26.34
C THR A 222 -10.26 -11.62 -27.62
N ASP A 223 -11.26 -11.12 -28.35
CA ASP A 223 -11.12 -10.42 -29.63
C ASP A 223 -11.50 -8.94 -29.53
N LEU A 224 -12.21 -8.55 -28.46
CA LEU A 224 -12.53 -7.16 -28.13
C LEU A 224 -11.27 -6.31 -27.91
N LYS A 225 -11.19 -5.16 -28.58
CA LYS A 225 -10.10 -4.19 -28.35
C LYS A 225 -10.25 -3.54 -26.98
N ALA A 226 -9.12 -3.21 -26.36
CA ALA A 226 -9.13 -2.61 -25.04
C ALA A 226 -9.81 -1.23 -25.03
N GLU A 227 -9.65 -0.44 -26.10
CA GLU A 227 -10.32 0.85 -26.26
C GLU A 227 -11.84 0.71 -26.27
N GLU A 228 -12.36 -0.20 -27.10
CA GLU A 228 -13.79 -0.50 -27.22
C GLU A 228 -14.34 -0.99 -25.87
N ALA A 229 -13.66 -1.93 -25.21
CA ALA A 229 -14.03 -2.40 -23.87
C ALA A 229 -14.12 -1.26 -22.83
N ILE A 230 -13.12 -0.37 -22.81
CA ILE A 230 -13.07 0.74 -21.86
C ILE A 230 -14.22 1.73 -22.10
N LEU A 231 -14.47 2.10 -23.36
CA LEU A 231 -15.53 3.03 -23.72
C LEU A 231 -16.91 2.44 -23.40
N ASP A 232 -17.15 1.18 -23.76
CA ASP A 232 -18.41 0.49 -23.49
C ASP A 232 -18.70 0.40 -21.98
N LEU A 233 -17.70 0.04 -21.17
CA LEU A 233 -17.83 -0.01 -19.71
C LEU A 233 -18.11 1.37 -19.12
N TYR A 234 -17.42 2.41 -19.63
CA TYR A 234 -17.62 3.78 -19.19
C TYR A 234 -19.03 4.29 -19.51
N PHE A 235 -19.49 4.14 -20.75
CA PHE A 235 -20.84 4.53 -21.17
C PHE A 235 -21.94 3.71 -20.49
N SER A 236 -21.63 2.48 -20.09
CA SER A 236 -22.52 1.63 -19.30
C SER A 236 -22.55 1.99 -17.80
N GLY A 237 -21.82 3.02 -17.36
CA GLY A 237 -21.81 3.51 -15.98
C GLY A 237 -20.95 2.70 -15.01
N VAL A 238 -19.91 2.00 -15.48
CA VAL A 238 -18.92 1.40 -14.59
C VAL A 238 -17.99 2.50 -14.05
N PRO A 239 -17.71 2.57 -12.73
CA PRO A 239 -16.78 3.56 -12.17
C PRO A 239 -15.39 3.48 -12.82
N VAL A 240 -14.78 4.65 -13.06
CA VAL A 240 -13.51 4.78 -13.78
C VAL A 240 -12.39 4.04 -13.07
N SER A 241 -12.33 4.10 -11.74
CA SER A 241 -11.36 3.38 -10.92
C SER A 241 -11.41 1.86 -11.13
N ARG A 242 -12.62 1.28 -11.27
CA ARG A 242 -12.79 -0.14 -11.57
C ARG A 242 -12.29 -0.50 -12.97
N ILE A 243 -12.61 0.34 -13.97
CA ILE A 243 -12.13 0.15 -15.35
C ILE A 243 -10.60 0.23 -15.41
N GLN A 244 -10.00 1.27 -14.81
CA GLN A 244 -8.55 1.47 -14.77
C GLN A 244 -7.83 0.30 -14.11
N ARG A 245 -8.40 -0.21 -13.02
CA ARG A 245 -7.84 -1.34 -12.29
C ARG A 245 -7.89 -2.64 -13.09
N ALA A 246 -9.03 -2.98 -13.66
CA ALA A 246 -9.19 -4.14 -14.54
C ALA A 246 -8.24 -4.03 -15.75
N PHE A 247 -8.14 -2.85 -16.35
CA PHE A 247 -7.20 -2.59 -17.43
C PHE A 247 -5.73 -2.77 -16.98
N SER A 248 -5.37 -2.31 -15.78
CA SER A 248 -4.00 -2.40 -15.25
C SER A 248 -3.53 -3.84 -15.06
N VAL A 249 -4.43 -4.77 -14.74
CA VAL A 249 -4.09 -6.21 -14.65
C VAL A 249 -4.09 -6.92 -16.00
N GLY A 250 -4.35 -6.19 -17.09
CA GLY A 250 -4.41 -6.74 -18.45
C GLY A 250 -5.70 -7.48 -18.75
N ALA A 251 -6.82 -7.08 -18.13
CA ALA A 251 -8.12 -7.74 -18.34
C ALA A 251 -8.70 -7.49 -19.75
N PHE A 252 -8.41 -6.35 -20.37
CA PHE A 252 -9.02 -5.96 -21.63
C PHE A 252 -8.06 -6.01 -22.81
N GLY A 253 -8.60 -6.24 -24.00
CA GLY A 253 -7.87 -6.27 -25.26
C GLY A 253 -7.75 -7.66 -25.88
N VAL A 254 -7.28 -7.69 -27.12
CA VAL A 254 -7.06 -8.94 -27.87
C VAL A 254 -6.06 -9.82 -27.10
N LYS A 255 -6.37 -11.11 -26.93
CA LYS A 255 -5.63 -12.04 -26.05
C LYS A 255 -4.11 -12.00 -26.22
N GLY A 256 -3.61 -11.98 -27.45
CA GLY A 256 -2.17 -11.92 -27.74
C GLY A 256 -1.49 -10.58 -27.45
N GLN A 257 -2.27 -9.53 -27.17
CA GLN A 257 -1.82 -8.16 -26.94
C GLN A 257 -2.07 -7.66 -25.52
N ARG A 258 -2.79 -8.43 -24.68
CA ARG A 258 -3.04 -8.11 -23.27
C ARG A 258 -1.72 -7.99 -22.51
N LYS A 259 -1.58 -6.88 -21.77
CA LYS A 259 -0.39 -6.53 -20.99
C LYS A 259 -0.83 -5.92 -19.67
N MET A 260 -0.03 -6.09 -18.63
CA MET A 260 -0.22 -5.34 -17.40
C MET A 260 0.33 -3.92 -17.55
N VAL A 261 -0.37 -2.94 -17.01
CA VAL A 261 -0.01 -1.52 -17.06
C VAL A 261 0.32 -1.05 -15.65
N PRO A 262 1.48 -0.41 -15.41
CA PRO A 262 1.82 0.12 -14.10
C PRO A 262 0.75 1.09 -13.58
N THR A 263 0.29 0.86 -12.35
CA THR A 263 -0.69 1.70 -11.69
C THR A 263 -0.01 3.03 -11.26
N ARG A 264 -0.52 4.15 -11.75
CA ARG A 264 -0.24 5.51 -11.25
C ARG A 264 -1.58 6.18 -11.03
N TRP A 265 -1.87 6.53 -9.78
CA TRP A 265 -3.04 7.29 -9.36
C TRP A 265 -2.56 8.61 -8.79
#